data_AF-A0AA41VWK9-F1
#
_entry.id   AF-A0AA41VWK9-F1
#
_cell.length_a   1.000
_cell.length_b   1.000
_cell.length_c   1.000
_cell.angle_alpha   90.00
_cell.angle_beta   90.00
_cell.angle_gamma   90.00
#
_symmetry.space_group_name_H-M   'P 1'
#
loop_
_entity.id
_entity.type
_entity.pdbx_description
1 polymer ?
#
loop_
_entity_poly.entity_id
_entity_poly.type
_entity_poly.pdbx_seq_one_letter_code
_entity_poly.pdbx_strand_id
1 'polypeptide(L)'
;MKYQNPEHDELVDKSPKSSKIHSFYFVKYRIYQNNELETKIYQAQEKIKNLEETCTLIRGTILQEKLSVTNYVNRLWLNCRPWGLIREDDRYKNAINEKKTKIVFQRQADIGKLRARFDTSREKGDDTCSSEKELNNRVCSLHFRTRCAKVTLIAEKQLLKEIKQLEETRQKIIVNDALKHKRFSDSMELINGRSRMPINRGRYSCDYYRKLKNLKDMDLDKLKREKQVLSARVKNAEETYKLRNYDEIPSLELKLARTIEKRTAEENLLAKLKKQWREEKLNYKQQYYNKYIAVLNNARKLAAKKNIAALEELSCKEVCYGINRIRRDINTHLRKTL
;
A
#
# COMPACT_ATOMS: atom_id res chain seq x y z
N MET A 1 -121.73 47.39 -41.16
CA MET A 1 -120.46 47.84 -40.55
C MET A 1 -119.74 46.62 -40.00
N LYS A 2 -118.51 46.38 -40.49
CA LYS A 2 -117.37 45.66 -39.84
C LYS A 2 -117.58 44.17 -39.45
N TYR A 3 -116.71 43.20 -39.72
CA TYR A 3 -115.50 42.97 -40.53
C TYR A 3 -115.32 41.42 -40.61
N GLN A 4 -114.46 40.94 -41.51
CA GLN A 4 -114.22 39.57 -42.01
C GLN A 4 -113.72 38.48 -41.01
N ASN A 5 -114.11 37.20 -41.28
CA ASN A 5 -113.38 35.89 -41.41
C ASN A 5 -111.99 35.64 -40.75
N PRO A 6 -111.46 34.38 -40.67
CA PRO A 6 -112.05 33.01 -40.78
C PRO A 6 -111.47 31.94 -39.78
N GLU A 7 -112.00 30.71 -39.88
CA GLU A 7 -111.43 29.35 -39.65
C GLU A 7 -110.20 29.14 -38.75
N HIS A 8 -110.25 28.13 -37.85
CA HIS A 8 -109.15 27.18 -37.64
C HIS A 8 -109.61 25.86 -37.04
N ASP A 9 -109.35 24.78 -37.80
CA ASP A 9 -109.37 23.37 -37.39
C ASP A 9 -108.56 23.14 -36.11
N GLU A 10 -109.18 22.51 -35.09
CA GLU A 10 -108.44 21.90 -33.99
C GLU A 10 -107.78 20.60 -34.46
N LEU A 11 -106.57 20.75 -35.00
CA LEU A 11 -105.58 19.70 -35.10
C LEU A 11 -105.18 19.26 -33.68
N VAL A 12 -105.82 18.19 -33.20
CA VAL A 12 -105.41 17.47 -31.98
C VAL A 12 -103.96 16.98 -32.16
N ASP A 13 -103.07 17.71 -31.52
CA ASP A 13 -101.63 17.56 -31.44
C ASP A 13 -101.23 16.18 -30.90
N LYS A 14 -100.93 15.23 -31.82
CA LYS A 14 -100.25 13.97 -31.49
C LYS A 14 -98.75 14.24 -31.32
N SER A 15 -98.37 14.89 -30.23
CA SER A 15 -96.96 14.94 -29.82
C SER A 15 -96.43 13.52 -29.56
N PRO A 16 -95.24 13.14 -30.06
CA PRO A 16 -94.73 11.79 -29.91
C PRO A 16 -94.31 11.56 -28.46
N LYS A 17 -94.80 10.47 -27.86
CA LYS A 17 -94.43 9.97 -26.52
C LYS A 17 -92.91 10.10 -26.31
N SER A 18 -92.51 10.79 -25.23
CA SER A 18 -91.12 10.95 -24.81
C SER A 18 -90.36 9.62 -24.90
N SER A 19 -89.37 9.53 -25.79
CA SER A 19 -88.54 8.34 -25.91
C SER A 19 -87.68 8.20 -24.65
N LYS A 20 -87.88 7.12 -23.86
CA LYS A 20 -87.04 6.83 -22.70
C LYS A 20 -85.61 6.49 -23.20
N ILE A 21 -84.65 7.34 -22.89
CA ILE A 21 -83.23 7.11 -23.20
C ILE A 21 -82.63 6.26 -22.07
N HIS A 22 -82.15 5.06 -22.39
CA HIS A 22 -81.42 4.20 -21.46
C HIS A 22 -79.92 4.37 -21.68
N SER A 23 -79.17 4.61 -20.59
CA SER A 23 -77.71 4.78 -20.61
C SER A 23 -77.04 3.72 -19.74
N PHE A 24 -75.98 3.10 -20.25
CA PHE A 24 -75.24 2.03 -19.59
C PHE A 24 -73.74 2.34 -19.58
N TYR A 25 -73.03 1.95 -18.51
CA TYR A 25 -71.60 2.25 -18.33
C TYR A 25 -70.75 0.97 -18.41
N PHE A 26 -69.57 1.09 -19.02
CA PHE A 26 -68.58 0.01 -19.16
C PHE A 26 -67.18 0.51 -18.83
N VAL A 27 -66.36 -0.32 -18.18
CA VAL A 27 -65.01 0.06 -17.71
C VAL A 27 -63.97 -0.03 -18.83
N LYS A 28 -63.45 1.12 -19.25
CA LYS A 28 -62.51 1.24 -20.39
C LYS A 28 -61.08 0.78 -20.10
N TYR A 29 -60.56 0.95 -18.89
CA TYR A 29 -59.17 0.63 -18.54
C TYR A 29 -59.05 -0.01 -17.17
N ARG A 30 -58.09 -0.95 -17.04
CA ARG A 30 -57.59 -1.45 -15.75
C ARG A 30 -56.08 -1.24 -15.65
N ILE A 31 -55.62 -1.02 -14.42
CA ILE A 31 -54.21 -0.86 -14.09
C ILE A 31 -53.56 -2.24 -14.05
N TYR A 32 -52.42 -2.39 -14.73
CA TYR A 32 -51.59 -3.57 -14.61
C TYR A 32 -50.88 -3.58 -13.26
N GLN A 33 -50.98 -4.68 -12.51
CA GLN A 33 -50.29 -4.88 -11.24
C GLN A 33 -49.70 -6.29 -11.21
N ASN A 34 -48.38 -6.37 -11.04
CA ASN A 34 -47.67 -7.61 -10.78
C ASN A 34 -46.72 -7.38 -9.61
N ASN A 35 -47.26 -7.57 -8.40
CA ASN A 35 -46.55 -7.29 -7.15
C ASN A 35 -45.29 -8.16 -7.01
N GLU A 36 -45.29 -9.39 -7.55
CA GLU A 36 -44.11 -10.24 -7.49
C GLU A 36 -42.96 -9.68 -8.34
N LEU A 37 -43.25 -9.26 -9.58
CA LEU A 37 -42.24 -8.67 -10.45
C LEU A 37 -41.75 -7.31 -9.93
N GLU A 38 -42.66 -6.50 -9.38
CA GLU A 38 -42.33 -5.22 -8.75
C GLU A 38 -41.42 -5.39 -7.52
N THR A 39 -41.69 -6.38 -6.67
CA THR A 39 -40.81 -6.69 -5.53
C THR A 39 -39.42 -7.13 -5.97
N LYS A 40 -39.31 -7.97 -7.02
CA LYS A 40 -38.02 -8.39 -7.60
C LYS A 40 -37.24 -7.20 -8.18
N ILE A 41 -37.92 -6.28 -8.86
CA ILE A 41 -37.32 -5.04 -9.38
C ILE A 41 -36.78 -4.18 -8.23
N TYR A 42 -37.58 -3.99 -7.17
CA TYR A 42 -37.18 -3.21 -6.01
C TYR A 42 -35.95 -3.81 -5.31
N GLN A 43 -35.97 -5.13 -5.05
CA GLN A 43 -34.84 -5.84 -4.45
C GLN A 43 -33.55 -5.72 -5.28
N ALA A 44 -33.65 -5.83 -6.61
CA ALA A 44 -32.50 -5.65 -7.49
C ALA A 44 -31.95 -4.21 -7.44
N GLN A 45 -32.83 -3.20 -7.39
CA GLN A 45 -32.42 -1.79 -7.25
C GLN A 45 -31.71 -1.53 -5.91
N GLU A 46 -32.23 -2.08 -4.82
CA GLU A 46 -31.64 -1.94 -3.49
C GLU A 46 -30.26 -2.60 -3.43
N LYS A 47 -30.11 -3.81 -3.99
CA LYS A 47 -28.81 -4.47 -4.10
C LYS A 47 -27.80 -3.67 -4.91
N ILE A 48 -28.20 -3.09 -6.05
CA ILE A 48 -27.32 -2.26 -6.87
C ILE A 48 -26.84 -1.05 -6.06
N LYS A 49 -27.74 -0.38 -5.34
CA LYS A 49 -27.40 0.76 -4.49
C LYS A 49 -26.39 0.38 -3.41
N ASN A 50 -26.63 -0.73 -2.69
CA ASN A 50 -25.73 -1.22 -1.65
C ASN A 50 -24.34 -1.60 -2.21
N LEU A 51 -24.29 -2.21 -3.40
CA LEU A 51 -23.04 -2.54 -4.09
C LEU A 51 -22.30 -1.29 -4.56
N GLU A 52 -23.02 -0.26 -5.00
CA GLU A 52 -22.45 1.03 -5.38
C GLU A 52 -21.85 1.76 -4.18
N GLU A 53 -22.57 1.83 -3.07
CA GLU A 53 -22.04 2.35 -1.80
C GLU A 53 -20.77 1.60 -1.39
N THR A 54 -20.78 0.27 -1.46
CA THR A 54 -19.59 -0.56 -1.19
C THR A 54 -18.43 -0.23 -2.13
N CYS A 55 -18.68 -0.01 -3.43
CA CYS A 55 -17.66 0.39 -4.38
C CYS A 55 -17.07 1.76 -4.06
N THR A 56 -17.89 2.73 -3.64
CA THR A 56 -17.42 4.06 -3.25
C THR A 56 -16.53 4.01 -2.02
N LEU A 57 -16.90 3.20 -1.02
CA LEU A 57 -16.09 2.97 0.19
C LEU A 57 -14.73 2.34 -0.17
N ILE A 58 -14.73 1.28 -0.98
CA ILE A 58 -13.48 0.62 -1.40
C ILE A 58 -12.59 1.59 -2.19
N ARG A 59 -13.15 2.38 -3.13
CA ARG A 59 -12.38 3.40 -3.85
C ARG A 59 -11.77 4.44 -2.91
N GLY A 60 -12.54 4.89 -1.92
CA GLY A 60 -12.06 5.79 -0.87
C GLY A 60 -10.88 5.21 -0.10
N THR A 61 -10.97 3.93 0.32
CA THR A 61 -9.88 3.25 1.02
C THR A 61 -8.64 3.08 0.14
N ILE A 62 -8.79 2.71 -1.14
CA ILE A 62 -7.66 2.61 -2.08
C ILE A 62 -6.99 3.98 -2.26
N LEU A 63 -7.77 5.04 -2.41
CA LEU A 63 -7.24 6.39 -2.57
C LEU A 63 -6.52 6.84 -1.30
N GLN A 64 -7.08 6.57 -0.12
CA GLN A 64 -6.44 6.85 1.15
C GLN A 64 -5.13 6.08 1.31
N GLU A 65 -5.07 4.79 0.96
CA GLU A 65 -3.83 4.02 1.02
C GLU A 65 -2.81 4.47 -0.04
N LYS A 66 -3.24 4.80 -1.26
CA LYS A 66 -2.33 5.38 -2.27
C LYS A 66 -1.78 6.73 -1.82
N LEU A 67 -2.60 7.57 -1.18
CA LEU A 67 -2.14 8.81 -0.56
C LEU A 67 -1.26 8.55 0.66
N SER A 68 -1.54 7.52 1.46
CA SER A 68 -0.73 7.14 2.61
C SER A 68 0.66 6.73 2.13
N VAL A 69 0.74 5.86 1.11
CA VAL A 69 1.96 5.44 0.44
C VAL A 69 2.67 6.63 -0.21
N THR A 70 1.95 7.50 -0.92
CA THR A 70 2.54 8.68 -1.58
C THR A 70 3.06 9.67 -0.56
N ASN A 71 2.34 9.94 0.52
CA ASN A 71 2.79 10.81 1.61
C ASN A 71 3.93 10.18 2.40
N TYR A 72 3.91 8.87 2.56
CA TYR A 72 4.95 8.11 3.23
C TYR A 72 6.24 8.11 2.42
N VAL A 73 6.14 7.82 1.12
CA VAL A 73 7.18 8.05 0.13
C VAL A 73 7.60 9.50 0.21
N ASN A 74 6.71 10.48 0.13
CA ASN A 74 7.09 11.89 0.20
C ASN A 74 7.75 12.30 1.53
N ARG A 75 7.43 11.65 2.66
CA ARG A 75 8.09 11.91 3.95
C ARG A 75 9.46 11.24 4.05
N LEU A 76 9.60 10.03 3.51
CA LEU A 76 10.89 9.33 3.36
C LEU A 76 11.78 9.97 2.28
N TRP A 77 11.18 10.53 1.23
CA TRP A 77 11.82 10.86 -0.06
C TRP A 77 11.83 12.37 -0.39
N LEU A 78 10.80 13.15 -0.02
CA LEU A 78 10.59 14.55 -0.45
C LEU A 78 10.85 15.62 0.64
N ASN A 79 11.01 15.24 1.91
CA ASN A 79 11.59 16.18 2.89
C ASN A 79 13.09 16.46 2.66
N CYS A 80 13.66 15.95 1.56
CA CYS A 80 14.47 16.68 0.57
C CYS A 80 14.89 15.68 -0.52
N ARG A 81 15.01 16.14 -1.77
CA ARG A 81 15.60 15.39 -2.91
C ARG A 81 16.67 14.33 -2.52
N PRO A 82 16.88 13.30 -3.36
CA PRO A 82 16.22 11.99 -3.37
C PRO A 82 16.68 10.99 -2.28
N TRP A 83 17.15 11.40 -1.08
CA TRP A 83 17.81 10.41 -0.19
C TRP A 83 17.77 10.71 1.33
N GLY A 84 16.68 11.16 1.98
CA GLY A 84 16.72 11.57 3.40
C GLY A 84 17.33 10.54 4.41
N LEU A 85 16.63 9.42 4.63
CA LEU A 85 17.08 8.36 5.54
C LEU A 85 18.24 7.53 4.98
N ILE A 86 18.24 7.28 3.67
CA ILE A 86 19.29 6.52 2.99
C ILE A 86 20.61 7.30 2.99
N ARG A 87 20.58 8.62 2.74
CA ARG A 87 21.76 9.50 2.88
C ARG A 87 22.19 9.62 4.33
N GLU A 88 21.27 9.58 5.30
CA GLU A 88 21.68 9.48 6.70
C GLU A 88 22.42 8.18 6.96
N ASP A 89 21.89 7.02 6.56
CA ASP A 89 22.58 5.73 6.67
C ASP A 89 23.96 5.75 5.96
N ASP A 90 24.05 6.35 4.78
CA ASP A 90 25.32 6.55 4.06
C ASP A 90 26.26 7.53 4.77
N ARG A 91 25.74 8.57 5.41
CA ARG A 91 26.55 9.46 6.27
C ARG A 91 27.12 8.72 7.47
N TYR A 92 26.36 7.83 8.11
CA TYR A 92 26.88 6.97 9.19
C TYR A 92 27.88 5.95 8.67
N LYS A 93 27.63 5.31 7.52
CA LYS A 93 28.59 4.41 6.84
C LYS A 93 29.90 5.11 6.56
N ASN A 94 29.85 6.30 5.95
CA ASN A 94 31.03 7.07 5.59
C ASN A 94 31.80 7.53 6.84
N ALA A 95 31.12 8.02 7.87
CA ALA A 95 31.76 8.42 9.13
C ALA A 95 32.45 7.22 9.83
N ILE A 96 31.81 6.04 9.84
CA ILE A 96 32.40 4.82 10.39
C ILE A 96 33.64 4.41 9.59
N ASN A 97 33.56 4.43 8.25
CA ASN A 97 34.67 4.07 7.37
C ASN A 97 35.84 5.05 7.53
N GLU A 98 35.57 6.35 7.60
CA GLU A 98 36.59 7.39 7.83
C GLU A 98 37.30 7.21 9.18
N LYS A 99 36.57 6.86 10.25
CA LYS A 99 37.20 6.58 11.55
C LYS A 99 38.02 5.30 11.53
N LYS A 100 37.53 4.24 10.86
CA LYS A 100 38.29 3.00 10.69
C LYS A 100 39.58 3.22 9.92
N THR A 101 39.54 3.96 8.80
CA THR A 101 40.74 4.25 8.02
C THR A 101 41.74 5.07 8.82
N LYS A 102 41.30 6.11 9.56
CA LYS A 102 42.19 6.88 10.45
C LYS A 102 42.89 6.01 11.50
N ILE A 103 42.15 5.09 12.14
CA ILE A 103 42.73 4.15 13.12
C ILE A 103 43.77 3.24 12.45
N VAL A 104 43.49 2.73 11.24
CA VAL A 104 44.43 1.90 10.47
C VAL A 104 45.68 2.68 10.09
N PHE A 105 45.53 3.91 9.57
CA PHE A 105 46.67 4.77 9.21
C PHE A 105 47.54 5.12 10.41
N GLN A 106 46.93 5.46 11.55
CA GLN A 106 47.67 5.73 12.80
C GLN A 106 48.46 4.51 13.23
N ARG A 107 47.83 3.32 13.27
CA ARG A 107 48.52 2.06 13.59
C ARG A 107 49.69 1.79 12.63
N GLN A 108 49.49 2.01 11.33
CA GLN A 108 50.55 1.80 10.33
C GLN A 108 51.71 2.79 10.51
N ALA A 109 51.41 4.05 10.82
CA ALA A 109 52.42 5.07 11.10
C ALA A 109 53.20 4.76 12.39
N ASP A 110 52.52 4.27 13.43
CA ASP A 110 53.16 3.85 14.68
C ASP A 110 54.07 2.64 14.45
N ILE A 111 53.60 1.62 13.71
CA ILE A 111 54.44 0.49 13.30
C ILE A 111 55.65 0.95 12.47
N GLY A 112 55.46 1.90 11.55
CA GLY A 112 56.54 2.48 10.75
C GLY A 112 57.57 3.22 11.59
N LYS A 113 57.12 4.02 12.58
CA LYS A 113 58.00 4.69 13.55
C LYS A 113 58.74 3.68 14.42
N LEU A 114 58.10 2.58 14.82
CA LEU A 114 58.76 1.51 15.56
C LEU A 114 59.88 0.89 14.70
N ARG A 115 59.59 0.52 13.45
CA ARG A 115 60.60 -0.02 12.51
C ARG A 115 61.75 0.95 12.27
N ALA A 116 61.45 2.23 12.00
CA ALA A 116 62.48 3.25 11.77
C ALA A 116 63.39 3.45 12.99
N ARG A 117 62.87 3.36 14.22
CA ARG A 117 63.71 3.42 15.45
C ARG A 117 64.63 2.19 15.58
N PHE A 118 64.20 1.02 15.12
CA PHE A 118 65.04 -0.18 15.05
C PHE A 118 66.09 -0.06 13.93
N ASP A 119 65.74 0.53 12.79
CA ASP A 119 66.63 0.66 11.62
C ASP A 119 67.70 1.75 11.79
N THR A 120 67.45 2.83 12.54
CA THR A 120 68.46 3.88 12.83
C THR A 120 69.59 3.41 13.77
N SER A 121 69.53 2.20 14.31
CA SER A 121 70.65 1.60 15.06
C SER A 121 71.63 0.83 14.16
N ARG A 122 71.32 0.68 12.87
CA ARG A 122 72.26 0.12 11.88
C ARG A 122 73.02 1.26 11.24
N GLU A 123 74.02 1.79 11.96
CA GLU A 123 75.17 2.34 11.25
C GLU A 123 75.72 1.24 10.35
N LYS A 124 75.89 1.59 9.08
CA LYS A 124 76.38 0.70 8.03
C LYS A 124 77.69 0.05 8.47
N GLY A 125 77.70 -1.28 8.60
CA GLY A 125 78.92 -2.07 8.46
C GLY A 125 79.53 -2.66 9.74
N ASP A 126 78.74 -3.00 10.76
CA ASP A 126 79.27 -3.79 11.88
C ASP A 126 78.47 -5.09 12.05
N ASP A 127 79.15 -6.23 11.91
CA ASP A 127 78.59 -7.58 11.98
C ASP A 127 78.37 -8.02 13.45
N THR A 128 77.91 -7.08 14.29
CA THR A 128 77.69 -7.26 15.73
C THR A 128 76.21 -7.50 16.05
N CYS A 129 75.93 -8.50 16.89
CA CYS A 129 74.55 -8.91 17.22
C CYS A 129 73.80 -7.80 17.96
N SER A 130 72.56 -7.50 17.55
CA SER A 130 71.84 -6.29 18.01
C SER A 130 71.00 -6.49 19.28
N SER A 131 70.81 -7.73 19.71
CA SER A 131 70.08 -8.14 20.92
C SER A 131 70.72 -9.38 21.56
N GLU A 132 70.47 -9.62 22.85
CA GLU A 132 71.00 -10.81 23.53
C GLU A 132 70.46 -12.10 22.89
N LYS A 133 69.20 -12.08 22.43
CA LYS A 133 68.56 -13.22 21.76
C LYS A 133 69.22 -13.55 20.42
N GLU A 134 69.59 -12.54 19.63
CA GLU A 134 70.30 -12.72 18.36
C GLU A 134 71.71 -13.26 18.56
N LEU A 135 72.42 -12.76 19.59
CA LEU A 135 73.73 -13.27 20.00
C LEU A 135 73.66 -14.75 20.39
N ASN A 136 72.70 -15.12 21.25
CA ASN A 136 72.49 -16.50 21.67
C ASN A 136 72.22 -17.43 20.47
N ASN A 137 71.38 -17.00 19.52
CA ASN A 137 71.11 -17.81 18.34
C ASN A 137 72.36 -18.02 17.48
N ARG A 138 73.19 -16.99 17.30
CA ARG A 138 74.43 -17.09 16.51
C ARG A 138 75.45 -17.99 17.22
N VAL A 139 75.66 -17.82 18.53
CA VAL A 139 76.51 -18.70 19.35
C VAL A 139 76.02 -20.14 19.33
N CYS A 140 74.71 -20.39 19.50
CA CYS A 140 74.14 -21.74 19.41
C CYS A 140 74.36 -22.38 18.03
N SER A 141 74.21 -21.60 16.95
CA SER A 141 74.45 -22.10 15.59
C SER A 141 75.93 -22.47 15.36
N LEU A 142 76.87 -21.70 15.91
CA LEU A 142 78.30 -21.99 15.81
C LEU A 142 78.67 -23.24 16.63
N HIS A 143 78.15 -23.37 17.86
CA HIS A 143 78.31 -24.59 18.66
C HIS A 143 77.72 -25.83 17.97
N PHE A 144 76.56 -25.68 17.32
CA PHE A 144 75.96 -26.75 16.54
C PHE A 144 76.85 -27.16 15.36
N ARG A 145 77.45 -26.19 14.65
CA ARG A 145 78.42 -26.46 13.56
C ARG A 145 79.67 -27.19 14.05
N THR A 146 80.18 -26.84 15.24
CA THR A 146 81.29 -27.58 15.87
C THR A 146 80.92 -29.04 16.17
N ARG A 147 79.66 -29.30 16.54
CA ARG A 147 79.21 -30.63 16.98
C ARG A 147 78.74 -31.56 15.84
N CYS A 148 78.28 -31.00 14.73
CA CYS A 148 77.62 -31.76 13.66
C CYS A 148 78.41 -31.87 12.34
N ALA A 149 79.47 -31.08 12.14
CA ALA A 149 80.27 -31.13 10.91
C ALA A 149 81.58 -31.92 11.12
N LYS A 150 82.04 -32.65 10.09
CA LYS A 150 83.41 -33.19 10.02
C LYS A 150 84.37 -32.02 9.75
N VAL A 151 84.60 -31.19 10.76
CA VAL A 151 85.41 -29.97 10.66
C VAL A 151 86.88 -30.32 10.86
N THR A 152 87.78 -29.72 10.08
CA THR A 152 89.22 -29.86 10.33
C THR A 152 89.61 -29.12 11.62
N LEU A 153 90.63 -29.59 12.32
CA LEU A 153 91.11 -29.02 13.60
C LEU A 153 91.39 -27.50 13.51
N ILE A 154 91.75 -27.00 12.31
CA ILE A 154 91.97 -25.57 12.04
C ILE A 154 90.64 -24.80 12.02
N ALA A 155 89.63 -25.31 11.31
CA ALA A 155 88.33 -24.66 11.22
C ALA A 155 87.55 -24.75 12.55
N GLU A 156 87.75 -25.81 13.34
CA GLU A 156 87.19 -25.91 14.69
C GLU A 156 87.80 -24.86 15.63
N LYS A 157 89.14 -24.68 15.59
CA LYS A 157 89.82 -23.61 16.34
C LYS A 157 89.37 -22.21 15.91
N GLN A 158 89.04 -22.01 14.63
CA GLN A 158 88.49 -20.73 14.14
C GLN A 158 87.08 -20.49 14.67
N LEU A 159 86.19 -21.50 14.63
CA LEU A 159 84.83 -21.40 15.17
C LEU A 159 84.82 -21.11 16.68
N LEU A 160 85.70 -21.77 17.44
CA LEU A 160 85.83 -21.50 18.88
C LEU A 160 86.35 -20.09 19.19
N LYS A 161 87.24 -19.55 18.35
CA LYS A 161 87.68 -18.15 18.45
C LYS A 161 86.54 -17.18 18.16
N GLU A 162 85.72 -17.45 17.14
CA GLU A 162 84.55 -16.63 16.79
C GLU A 162 83.50 -16.65 17.90
N ILE A 163 83.20 -17.81 18.49
CA ILE A 163 82.31 -17.93 19.65
C ILE A 163 82.84 -17.10 20.81
N LYS A 164 84.15 -17.20 21.12
CA LYS A 164 84.75 -16.45 22.21
C LYS A 164 84.67 -14.94 21.98
N GLN A 165 84.92 -14.47 20.76
CA GLN A 165 84.77 -13.05 20.40
C GLN A 165 83.32 -12.57 20.55
N LEU A 166 82.34 -13.38 20.14
CA LEU A 166 80.92 -13.07 20.32
C LEU A 166 80.55 -13.00 21.81
N GLU A 167 81.03 -13.94 22.64
CA GLU A 167 80.78 -13.92 24.09
C GLU A 167 81.44 -12.74 24.80
N GLU A 168 82.63 -12.30 24.37
CA GLU A 168 83.30 -11.10 24.90
C GLU A 168 82.46 -9.82 24.67
N THR A 169 81.61 -9.79 23.63
CA THR A 169 80.70 -8.66 23.36
C THR A 169 79.35 -8.74 24.11
N ARG A 170 79.07 -9.86 24.79
CA ARG A 170 77.76 -10.15 25.40
C ARG A 170 77.29 -9.11 26.40
N GLN A 171 78.16 -8.67 27.31
CA GLN A 171 77.80 -7.68 28.32
C GLN A 171 77.43 -6.33 27.71
N LYS A 172 78.12 -5.91 26.64
CA LYS A 172 77.80 -4.66 25.92
C LYS A 172 76.44 -4.76 25.22
N ILE A 173 76.13 -5.92 24.65
CA ILE A 173 74.85 -6.18 23.98
C ILE A 173 73.70 -6.18 25.00
N ILE A 174 73.87 -6.83 26.15
CA ILE A 174 72.86 -6.86 27.23
C ILE A 174 72.54 -5.44 27.73
N VAL A 175 73.57 -4.62 27.99
CA VAL A 175 73.39 -3.23 28.43
C VAL A 175 72.67 -2.40 27.35
N ASN A 176 73.01 -2.59 26.07
CA ASN A 176 72.35 -1.89 24.97
C ASN A 176 70.89 -2.32 24.81
N ASP A 177 70.59 -3.62 24.93
CA ASP A 177 69.24 -4.16 24.83
C ASP A 177 68.33 -3.64 25.97
N ALA A 178 68.86 -3.59 27.19
CA ALA A 178 68.15 -3.02 28.34
C ALA A 178 67.89 -1.51 28.19
N LEU A 179 68.86 -0.75 27.66
CA LEU A 179 68.68 0.68 27.36
C LEU A 179 67.66 0.93 26.24
N LYS A 180 67.64 0.08 25.20
CA LYS A 180 66.62 0.12 24.14
C LYS A 180 65.23 -0.15 24.70
N HIS A 181 65.08 -1.14 25.57
CA HIS A 181 63.80 -1.47 26.19
C HIS A 181 63.28 -0.33 27.09
N LYS A 182 64.15 0.31 27.89
CA LYS A 182 63.77 1.49 28.69
C LYS A 182 63.29 2.66 27.81
N ARG A 183 64.05 3.00 26.75
CA ARG A 183 63.67 4.07 25.81
C ARG A 183 62.33 3.81 25.12
N PHE A 184 62.01 2.55 24.84
CA PHE A 184 60.73 2.15 24.27
C PHE A 184 59.58 2.37 25.26
N SER A 185 59.78 2.00 26.52
CA SER A 185 58.79 2.21 27.60
C SER A 185 58.50 3.70 27.83
N ASP A 186 59.55 4.52 27.92
CA ASP A 186 59.42 5.97 28.17
C ASP A 186 58.73 6.71 26.99
N SER A 187 58.92 6.24 25.75
CA SER A 187 58.24 6.79 24.56
C SER A 187 56.74 6.46 24.52
N MET A 188 56.32 5.33 25.11
CA MET A 188 54.91 4.92 25.19
C MET A 188 54.13 5.78 26.18
N GLU A 189 54.72 6.18 27.30
CA GLU A 189 54.08 7.09 28.27
C GLU A 189 53.82 8.50 27.69
N LEU A 190 54.75 9.02 26.88
CA LEU A 190 54.62 10.34 26.24
C LEU A 190 53.48 10.41 25.20
N ILE A 191 53.17 9.30 24.52
CA ILE A 191 52.13 9.24 23.49
C ILE A 191 50.72 9.22 24.13
N ASN A 192 50.58 8.55 25.28
CA ASN A 192 49.31 8.51 26.01
C ASN A 192 48.95 9.85 26.66
N GLY A 193 49.93 10.74 26.89
CA GLY A 193 49.71 12.07 27.51
C GLY A 193 49.36 13.23 26.55
N ARG A 194 49.49 13.07 25.22
CA ARG A 194 49.40 14.21 24.25
C ARG A 194 48.19 14.21 23.30
N SER A 195 47.22 13.33 23.48
CA SER A 195 46.07 13.24 22.56
C SER A 195 44.93 14.19 22.90
N ARG A 196 45.15 15.51 22.78
CA ARG A 196 44.06 16.51 22.79
C ARG A 196 44.49 17.82 22.13
N MET A 197 44.27 17.99 20.82
CA MET A 197 44.09 19.32 20.19
C MET A 197 43.19 19.26 18.94
N PRO A 198 42.39 20.31 18.65
CA PRO A 198 41.26 20.27 17.73
C PRO A 198 41.61 20.82 16.33
N ILE A 199 41.06 20.20 15.29
CA ILE A 199 41.17 20.69 13.91
C ILE A 199 39.92 21.51 13.55
N ASN A 200 40.16 22.75 13.15
CA ASN A 200 39.15 23.78 12.88
C ASN A 200 38.48 23.59 11.51
N ARG A 201 37.19 23.97 11.42
CA ARG A 201 36.24 23.64 10.34
C ARG A 201 36.22 24.72 9.24
N GLY A 202 36.49 24.31 7.99
CA GLY A 202 36.22 25.10 6.78
C GLY A 202 34.81 24.85 6.22
N ARG A 203 34.17 25.91 5.77
CA ARG A 203 32.73 26.18 5.67
C ARG A 203 32.15 25.84 4.27
N TYR A 204 31.03 25.11 4.20
CA TYR A 204 30.07 25.17 3.08
C TYR A 204 28.66 25.12 3.68
N SER A 205 27.90 26.20 3.52
CA SER A 205 26.55 26.35 4.06
C SER A 205 25.51 25.79 3.10
N CYS A 206 24.67 24.90 3.62
CA CYS A 206 23.32 24.65 3.14
C CYS A 206 22.42 24.93 4.35
N ASP A 207 21.81 26.10 4.38
CA ASP A 207 21.11 26.69 5.52
C ASP A 207 19.77 26.02 5.90
N TYR A 208 19.47 24.81 5.41
CA TYR A 208 18.19 24.14 5.67
C TYR A 208 18.23 22.99 6.71
N TYR A 209 19.39 22.64 7.28
CA TYR A 209 19.49 21.51 8.23
C TYR A 209 20.26 21.82 9.52
N ARG A 210 19.74 22.75 10.31
CA ARG A 210 20.33 23.18 11.59
C ARG A 210 20.16 22.17 12.76
N LYS A 211 19.93 20.87 12.53
CA LYS A 211 19.94 19.85 13.62
C LYS A 211 20.53 18.49 13.22
N LEU A 212 21.44 18.43 12.25
CA LEU A 212 22.17 17.19 11.98
C LEU A 212 23.21 16.96 13.08
N LYS A 213 23.12 15.84 13.81
CA LYS A 213 24.14 15.42 14.78
C LYS A 213 25.54 15.48 14.15
N ASN A 214 26.49 16.09 14.84
CA ASN A 214 27.88 16.12 14.39
C ASN A 214 28.50 14.71 14.55
N LEU A 215 28.44 13.91 13.48
CA LEU A 215 28.96 12.53 13.47
C LEU A 215 30.47 12.43 13.75
N LYS A 216 31.20 13.51 13.45
CA LYS A 216 32.66 13.60 13.65
C LYS A 216 33.05 13.47 15.13
N ASP A 217 32.21 14.01 16.01
CA ASP A 217 32.47 14.13 17.45
C ASP A 217 32.04 12.87 18.23
N MET A 218 31.42 11.88 17.57
CA MET A 218 30.90 10.66 18.22
C MET A 218 31.88 9.49 18.15
N ASP A 219 32.00 8.73 19.23
CA ASP A 219 32.83 7.51 19.25
C ASP A 219 32.36 6.46 18.24
N LEU A 220 33.29 5.62 17.80
CA LEU A 220 33.04 4.59 16.78
C LEU A 220 31.89 3.66 17.17
N ASP A 221 31.78 3.30 18.46
CA ASP A 221 30.73 2.40 18.94
C ASP A 221 29.38 3.09 19.03
N LYS A 222 29.35 4.38 19.39
CA LYS A 222 28.13 5.20 19.35
C LYS A 222 27.63 5.34 17.91
N LEU A 223 28.52 5.59 16.95
CA LEU A 223 28.20 5.64 15.53
C LEU A 223 27.61 4.31 15.02
N LYS A 224 28.19 3.17 15.39
CA LYS A 224 27.68 1.84 15.02
C LYS A 224 26.27 1.60 15.57
N ARG A 225 26.02 1.95 16.84
CA ARG A 225 24.70 1.78 17.48
C ARG A 225 23.64 2.67 16.81
N GLU A 226 23.92 3.95 16.62
CA GLU A 226 22.97 4.86 15.95
C GLU A 226 22.70 4.45 14.49
N LYS A 227 23.72 3.95 13.78
CA LYS A 227 23.54 3.36 12.44
C LYS A 227 22.64 2.14 12.47
N GLN A 228 22.83 1.22 13.41
CA GLN A 228 21.97 0.02 13.51
C GLN A 228 20.51 0.40 13.71
N VAL A 229 20.23 1.37 14.58
CA VAL A 229 18.87 1.88 14.80
C VAL A 229 18.30 2.50 13.52
N LEU A 230 19.07 3.31 12.81
CA LEU A 230 18.62 3.90 11.55
C LEU A 230 18.38 2.84 10.47
N SER A 231 19.26 1.86 10.32
CA SER A 231 19.10 0.76 9.38
C SER A 231 17.85 -0.07 9.68
N ALA A 232 17.57 -0.34 10.95
CA ALA A 232 16.33 -1.02 11.36
C ALA A 232 15.08 -0.20 11.00
N ARG A 233 15.13 1.12 11.18
CA ARG A 233 14.03 2.03 10.80
C ARG A 233 13.83 2.06 9.28
N VAL A 234 14.90 2.06 8.50
CA VAL A 234 14.85 1.99 7.02
C VAL A 234 14.24 0.66 6.58
N LYS A 235 14.66 -0.46 7.15
CA LYS A 235 14.12 -1.79 6.81
C LYS A 235 12.63 -1.91 7.10
N ASN A 236 12.21 -1.56 8.32
CA ASN A 236 10.78 -1.54 8.68
C ASN A 236 10.02 -0.61 7.71
N ALA A 237 10.64 0.50 7.33
CA ALA A 237 10.02 1.42 6.41
C ALA A 237 9.83 0.86 4.99
N GLU A 238 10.80 0.09 4.49
CA GLU A 238 10.72 -0.60 3.20
C GLU A 238 9.71 -1.75 3.23
N GLU A 239 9.66 -2.52 4.32
CA GLU A 239 8.72 -3.63 4.50
C GLU A 239 7.28 -3.13 4.55
N THR A 240 7.00 -2.08 5.33
CA THR A 240 5.67 -1.46 5.40
C THR A 240 5.23 -0.85 4.06
N TYR A 241 6.15 -0.27 3.28
CA TYR A 241 5.85 0.17 1.92
C TYR A 241 5.50 -1.01 1.02
N LYS A 242 6.28 -2.10 1.08
CA LYS A 242 6.06 -3.29 0.25
C LYS A 242 4.70 -3.93 0.56
N LEU A 243 4.38 -4.13 1.83
CA LEU A 243 3.10 -4.68 2.28
C LEU A 243 1.92 -3.87 1.73
N ARG A 244 1.93 -2.54 1.89
CA ARG A 244 0.84 -1.70 1.37
C ARG A 244 0.74 -1.73 -0.15
N ASN A 245 1.88 -1.55 -0.83
CA ASN A 245 1.91 -1.33 -2.27
C ASN A 245 1.73 -2.62 -3.09
N TYR A 246 2.22 -3.76 -2.59
CA TYR A 246 2.18 -5.03 -3.32
C TYR A 246 1.11 -6.00 -2.81
N ASP A 247 0.66 -5.89 -1.55
CA ASP A 247 -0.35 -6.79 -0.98
C ASP A 247 -1.70 -6.08 -0.76
N GLU A 248 -1.73 -5.02 0.06
CA GLU A 248 -2.99 -4.40 0.49
C GLU A 248 -3.73 -3.70 -0.65
N ILE A 249 -3.06 -2.79 -1.39
CA ILE A 249 -3.68 -2.06 -2.50
C ILE A 249 -4.19 -3.03 -3.59
N PRO A 250 -3.38 -4.00 -4.08
CA PRO A 250 -3.86 -4.97 -5.06
C PRO A 250 -5.01 -5.84 -4.53
N SER A 251 -5.01 -6.23 -3.25
CA SER A 251 -6.11 -6.99 -2.65
C SER A 251 -7.42 -6.19 -2.65
N LEU A 252 -7.35 -4.87 -2.37
CA LEU A 252 -8.49 -3.96 -2.42
C LEU A 252 -8.97 -3.72 -3.85
N GLU A 253 -8.06 -3.57 -4.82
CA GLU A 253 -8.39 -3.45 -6.24
C GLU A 253 -9.10 -4.70 -6.77
N LEU A 254 -8.64 -5.88 -6.35
CA LEU A 254 -9.28 -7.15 -6.69
C LEU A 254 -10.66 -7.30 -6.03
N LYS A 255 -10.81 -6.86 -4.78
CA LYS A 255 -12.12 -6.78 -4.11
C LYS A 255 -13.07 -5.82 -4.81
N LEU A 256 -12.55 -4.67 -5.27
CA LEU A 256 -13.32 -3.69 -6.05
C LEU A 256 -13.80 -4.30 -7.37
N ALA A 257 -12.92 -4.97 -8.12
CA ALA A 257 -13.25 -5.62 -9.38
C ALA A 257 -14.38 -6.65 -9.21
N ARG A 258 -14.26 -7.55 -8.22
CA ARG A 258 -15.31 -8.52 -7.88
C ARG A 258 -16.65 -7.86 -7.50
N THR A 259 -16.61 -6.72 -6.84
CA THR A 259 -17.82 -5.99 -6.45
C THR A 259 -18.47 -5.32 -7.66
N ILE A 260 -17.68 -4.78 -8.58
CA ILE A 260 -18.15 -4.23 -9.86
C ILE A 260 -18.80 -5.34 -10.71
N GLU A 261 -18.19 -6.51 -10.82
CA GLU A 261 -18.77 -7.66 -11.54
C GLU A 261 -20.13 -8.09 -10.97
N LYS A 262 -20.27 -8.11 -9.64
CA LYS A 262 -21.57 -8.38 -9.00
C LYS A 262 -22.59 -7.30 -9.33
N ARG A 263 -22.17 -6.03 -9.32
CA ARG A 263 -23.04 -4.89 -9.64
C ARG A 263 -23.53 -4.96 -11.09
N THR A 264 -22.64 -5.23 -12.05
CA THR A 264 -23.02 -5.35 -13.46
C THR A 264 -23.93 -6.55 -13.72
N ALA A 265 -23.73 -7.66 -13.00
CA ALA A 265 -24.65 -8.81 -13.05
C ALA A 265 -26.06 -8.43 -12.57
N GLU A 266 -26.19 -7.71 -11.45
CA GLU A 266 -27.47 -7.24 -10.92
C GLU A 266 -28.11 -6.16 -11.81
N GLU A 267 -27.32 -5.25 -12.41
CA GLU A 267 -27.79 -4.27 -13.40
C GLU A 267 -28.40 -4.97 -14.64
N ASN A 268 -27.74 -6.02 -15.12
CA ASN A 268 -28.24 -6.85 -16.23
C ASN A 268 -29.54 -7.58 -15.85
N LEU A 269 -29.64 -8.08 -14.61
CA LEU A 269 -30.87 -8.68 -14.09
C LEU A 269 -32.00 -7.65 -14.01
N LEU A 270 -31.74 -6.45 -13.49
CA LEU A 270 -32.72 -5.37 -13.44
C LEU A 270 -33.22 -4.99 -14.83
N ALA A 271 -32.32 -4.93 -15.82
CA ALA A 271 -32.68 -4.64 -17.21
C ALA A 271 -33.62 -5.71 -17.78
N LYS A 272 -33.36 -7.00 -17.51
CA LYS A 272 -34.23 -8.13 -17.90
C LYS A 272 -35.60 -8.02 -17.23
N LEU A 273 -35.66 -7.78 -15.92
CA LEU A 273 -36.93 -7.64 -15.19
C LEU A 273 -37.76 -6.45 -15.70
N LYS A 274 -37.12 -5.29 -15.94
CA LYS A 274 -37.80 -4.12 -16.52
C LYS A 274 -38.29 -4.37 -17.94
N LYS A 275 -37.58 -5.19 -18.73
CA LYS A 275 -38.06 -5.61 -20.06
C LYS A 275 -39.29 -6.49 -19.93
N GLN A 276 -39.24 -7.53 -19.08
CA GLN A 276 -40.39 -8.39 -18.80
C GLN A 276 -41.59 -7.59 -18.32
N TRP A 277 -41.41 -6.65 -17.39
CA TRP A 277 -42.51 -5.82 -16.89
C TRP A 277 -43.17 -4.98 -17.98
N ARG A 278 -42.37 -4.41 -18.91
CA ARG A 278 -42.90 -3.65 -20.06
C ARG A 278 -43.69 -4.54 -21.01
N GLU A 279 -43.18 -5.74 -21.30
CA GLU A 279 -43.82 -6.73 -22.17
C GLU A 279 -45.13 -7.25 -21.56
N GLU A 280 -45.13 -7.63 -20.28
CA GLU A 280 -46.32 -8.07 -19.57
C GLU A 280 -47.37 -6.97 -19.48
N LYS A 281 -46.96 -5.73 -19.17
CA LYS A 281 -47.86 -4.58 -19.14
C LYS A 281 -48.48 -4.30 -20.50
N LEU A 282 -47.71 -4.41 -21.59
CA LEU A 282 -48.21 -4.23 -22.94
C LEU A 282 -49.19 -5.35 -23.32
N ASN A 283 -48.85 -6.60 -23.04
CA ASN A 283 -49.70 -7.76 -23.29
C ASN A 283 -51.02 -7.66 -22.48
N TYR A 284 -50.94 -7.31 -21.21
CA TYR A 284 -52.11 -7.07 -20.37
C TYR A 284 -53.02 -5.98 -20.94
N LYS A 285 -52.44 -4.84 -21.35
CA LYS A 285 -53.16 -3.73 -21.96
C LYS A 285 -53.87 -4.18 -23.24
N GLN A 286 -53.19 -4.95 -24.09
CA GLN A 286 -53.75 -5.48 -25.33
C GLN A 286 -54.90 -6.46 -25.07
N GLN A 287 -54.70 -7.43 -24.16
CA GLN A 287 -55.72 -8.40 -23.78
C GLN A 287 -56.95 -7.73 -23.18
N TYR A 288 -56.75 -6.74 -22.30
CA TYR A 288 -57.84 -5.99 -21.70
C TYR A 288 -58.61 -5.16 -22.73
N TYR A 289 -57.89 -4.47 -23.62
CA TYR A 289 -58.49 -3.71 -24.71
C TYR A 289 -59.34 -4.59 -25.64
N ASN A 290 -58.82 -5.77 -26.01
CA ASN A 290 -59.56 -6.74 -26.82
C ASN A 290 -60.84 -7.22 -26.11
N LYS A 291 -60.78 -7.50 -24.79
CA LYS A 291 -61.95 -7.84 -23.98
C LYS A 291 -62.97 -6.70 -23.95
N TYR A 292 -62.52 -5.46 -23.76
CA TYR A 292 -63.37 -4.28 -23.76
C TYR A 292 -64.10 -4.09 -25.10
N ILE A 293 -63.40 -4.25 -26.24
CA ILE A 293 -64.03 -4.20 -27.57
C ILE A 293 -65.10 -5.30 -27.70
N ALA A 294 -64.82 -6.52 -27.24
CA ALA A 294 -65.78 -7.61 -27.31
C ALA A 294 -67.06 -7.30 -26.49
N VAL A 295 -66.91 -6.75 -25.28
CA VAL A 295 -68.02 -6.28 -24.44
C VAL A 295 -68.83 -5.20 -25.16
N LEU A 296 -68.17 -4.20 -25.75
CA LEU A 296 -68.85 -3.15 -26.51
C LEU A 296 -69.61 -3.68 -27.73
N ASN A 297 -69.04 -4.62 -28.47
CA ASN A 297 -69.70 -5.23 -29.62
C ASN A 297 -70.93 -6.04 -29.19
N ASN A 298 -70.87 -6.73 -28.06
CA ASN A 298 -72.03 -7.41 -27.49
C ASN A 298 -73.11 -6.42 -27.05
N ALA A 299 -72.74 -5.33 -26.36
CA ALA A 299 -73.67 -4.28 -25.97
C ALA A 299 -74.35 -3.64 -27.19
N ARG A 300 -73.61 -3.36 -28.28
CA ARG A 300 -74.16 -2.86 -29.55
C ARG A 300 -75.15 -3.84 -30.18
N LYS A 301 -74.85 -5.14 -30.19
CA LYS A 301 -75.77 -6.18 -30.70
C LYS A 301 -77.05 -6.27 -29.87
N LEU A 302 -76.96 -6.16 -28.55
CA LEU A 302 -78.14 -6.16 -27.65
C LEU A 302 -78.96 -4.87 -27.81
N ALA A 303 -78.30 -3.73 -28.01
CA ALA A 303 -78.96 -2.45 -28.25
C ALA A 303 -79.73 -2.45 -29.57
N ALA A 304 -79.14 -2.99 -30.64
CA ALA A 304 -79.81 -3.17 -31.92
C ALA A 304 -81.07 -4.07 -31.80
N LYS A 305 -81.05 -5.06 -30.90
CA LYS A 305 -82.20 -5.92 -30.56
C LYS A 305 -83.18 -5.30 -29.56
N LYS A 306 -82.91 -4.07 -29.07
CA LYS A 306 -83.68 -3.38 -28.01
C LYS A 306 -83.86 -4.21 -26.73
N ASN A 307 -82.92 -5.11 -26.41
CA ASN A 307 -83.00 -5.93 -25.20
C ASN A 307 -82.39 -5.18 -24.00
N ILE A 308 -83.23 -4.37 -23.35
CA ILE A 308 -82.83 -3.49 -22.24
C ILE A 308 -82.39 -4.30 -21.01
N ALA A 309 -83.12 -5.36 -20.66
CA ALA A 309 -82.80 -6.20 -19.50
C ALA A 309 -81.43 -6.87 -19.62
N ALA A 310 -81.09 -7.41 -20.80
CA ALA A 310 -79.78 -8.02 -21.03
C ALA A 310 -78.63 -6.99 -21.04
N LEU A 311 -78.89 -5.75 -21.47
CA LEU A 311 -77.92 -4.66 -21.43
C LEU A 311 -77.61 -4.22 -19.99
N GLU A 312 -78.64 -4.15 -19.15
CA GLU A 312 -78.53 -3.85 -17.73
C GLU A 312 -77.72 -4.94 -17.01
N GLU A 313 -78.05 -6.21 -17.25
CA GLU A 313 -77.29 -7.34 -16.69
C GLU A 313 -75.80 -7.30 -17.11
N LEU A 314 -75.52 -7.01 -18.38
CA LEU A 314 -74.15 -6.96 -18.91
C LEU A 314 -73.36 -5.77 -18.31
N SER A 315 -73.99 -4.62 -18.13
CA SER A 315 -73.39 -3.45 -17.46
C SER A 315 -73.16 -3.71 -15.97
N CYS A 316 -74.16 -4.22 -15.26
CA CYS A 316 -74.04 -4.60 -13.85
C CYS A 316 -72.95 -5.65 -13.64
N LYS A 317 -72.85 -6.66 -14.51
CA LYS A 317 -71.81 -7.69 -14.41
C LYS A 317 -70.41 -7.09 -14.50
N GLU A 318 -70.14 -6.22 -15.46
CA GLU A 318 -68.83 -5.58 -15.63
C GLU A 318 -68.46 -4.64 -14.47
N VAL A 319 -69.43 -3.83 -14.00
CA VAL A 319 -69.23 -2.87 -12.90
C VAL A 319 -69.09 -3.59 -11.56
N CYS A 320 -69.96 -4.57 -11.27
CA CYS A 320 -69.89 -5.37 -10.04
C CYS A 320 -68.63 -6.24 -9.98
N TYR A 321 -68.16 -6.80 -11.11
CA TYR A 321 -66.87 -7.50 -11.14
C TYR A 321 -65.70 -6.56 -10.86
N GLY A 322 -65.77 -5.32 -11.36
CA GLY A 322 -64.77 -4.28 -11.10
C GLY A 322 -64.68 -3.94 -9.61
N ILE A 323 -65.83 -3.66 -8.98
CA ILE A 323 -65.92 -3.24 -7.57
C ILE A 323 -65.50 -4.38 -6.63
N ASN A 324 -65.99 -5.60 -6.85
CA ASN A 324 -65.68 -6.75 -5.98
C ASN A 324 -64.20 -7.19 -6.03
N ARG A 325 -63.47 -6.81 -7.07
CA ARG A 325 -62.03 -7.10 -7.19
C ARG A 325 -61.18 -6.01 -6.54
N ILE A 326 -61.51 -4.73 -6.73
CA ILE A 326 -60.86 -3.60 -6.01
C ILE A 326 -60.94 -3.83 -4.49
N ARG A 327 -62.11 -4.28 -4.00
CA ARG A 327 -62.30 -4.61 -2.58
C ARG A 327 -61.41 -5.77 -2.12
N ARG A 328 -61.13 -6.75 -2.99
CA ARG A 328 -60.19 -7.84 -2.71
C ARG A 328 -58.74 -7.38 -2.70
N ASP A 329 -58.36 -6.54 -3.66
CA ASP A 329 -57.00 -6.03 -3.80
C ASP A 329 -56.63 -5.09 -2.62
N ILE A 330 -57.58 -4.27 -2.14
CA ILE A 330 -57.40 -3.47 -0.91
C ILE A 330 -57.21 -4.38 0.31
N ASN A 331 -58.03 -5.41 0.46
CA ASN A 331 -57.95 -6.33 1.59
C ASN A 331 -56.65 -7.17 1.59
N THR A 332 -56.14 -7.58 0.43
CA THR A 332 -54.85 -8.27 0.34
C THR A 332 -53.67 -7.33 0.58
N HIS A 333 -53.78 -6.06 0.21
CA HIS A 333 -52.74 -5.07 0.49
C HIS A 333 -52.64 -4.75 2.00
N LEU A 334 -53.78 -4.57 2.67
CA LEU A 334 -53.88 -4.34 4.11
C LEU A 334 -53.36 -5.52 4.94
N ARG A 335 -53.63 -6.76 4.51
CA ARG A 335 -53.13 -7.97 5.18
C ARG A 335 -51.62 -8.24 5.01
N LYS A 336 -50.96 -7.55 4.07
CA LYS A 336 -49.50 -7.65 3.87
C LYS A 336 -48.73 -6.52 4.56
N THR A 337 -49.44 -5.50 5.07
CA THR A 337 -48.85 -4.33 5.74
C THR A 337 -49.06 -4.32 7.25
N LEU A 338 -49.97 -5.15 7.76
CA LEU A 338 -50.04 -5.63 9.15
C LEU A 338 -49.25 -6.93 9.27
#